data_AF-A0A7X0SAV8-F1
#
_entry.id   AF-A0A7X0SAV8-F1
#
_cell.length_a   1.000
_cell.length_b   1.000
_cell.length_c   1.000
_cell.angle_alpha   90.00
_cell.angle_beta   90.00
_cell.angle_gamma   90.00
#
_symmetry.space_group_name_H-M   'P 1'
#
loop_
_entity.id
_entity.type
_entity.pdbx_description
1 polymer ?
#
loop_
_entity_poly.entity_id
_entity_poly.type
_entity_poly.pdbx_seq_one_letter_code
_entity_poly.pdbx_strand_id
1 'polypeptide(L)'
;MGIFTRMSNMIKGKVNDTLDEMENPIELLDQKVRDMEEQLSKAKLNSAQVLGNVHEIKKKMDNAVRSAEDFDSKVKLAMSKGNEDLAKRALAKKVDCDRQVTTLQATYEASKIQADSLKKNLAALEAEITKTRNYRDEAAARYSTAEASKQVNEILANVQTKTNTIQIDNIERKIQRKESLAQGLSELRNVDTFDSEFEALDTVDLDLELEKYRNS
;
A
#
# COMPACT_ATOMS: atom_id res chain seq x y z
N MET A 1 -10.04 31.88 -1.69
CA MET A 1 -9.94 31.13 -0.43
C MET A 1 -10.30 29.69 -0.69
N GLY A 2 -9.27 28.86 -0.89
CA GLY A 2 -9.37 27.58 -1.58
C GLY A 2 -9.86 26.41 -0.70
N ILE A 3 -10.49 25.46 -1.38
CA ILE A 3 -10.78 24.07 -0.98
C ILE A 3 -9.76 23.41 -0.03
N PHE A 4 -8.47 23.76 -0.13
CA PHE A 4 -7.40 23.30 0.76
C PHE A 4 -7.60 23.65 2.24
N THR A 5 -8.20 24.81 2.56
CA THR A 5 -8.46 25.22 3.94
C THR A 5 -9.62 24.43 4.56
N ARG A 6 -10.57 23.96 3.73
CA ARG A 6 -11.71 23.15 4.20
C ARG A 6 -11.29 21.71 4.54
N MET A 7 -10.31 21.15 3.82
CA MET A 7 -9.75 19.83 4.14
C MET A 7 -8.97 19.83 5.47
N SER A 8 -8.20 20.90 5.72
CA SER A 8 -7.43 21.07 6.97
C SER A 8 -8.32 21.13 8.23
N ASN A 9 -9.50 21.75 8.13
CA ASN A 9 -10.42 21.87 9.26
C ASN A 9 -11.20 20.59 9.57
N MET A 10 -11.35 19.67 8.61
CA MET A 10 -12.02 18.38 8.86
C MET A 10 -11.14 17.43 9.70
N ILE A 11 -9.81 17.62 9.69
CA ILE A 11 -8.86 16.84 10.49
C ILE A 11 -8.83 17.27 11.97
N LYS A 12 -9.07 18.56 12.25
CA LYS A 12 -9.05 19.10 13.62
C LYS A 12 -10.26 18.70 14.48
N GLY A 13 -11.35 18.24 13.88
CA GLY A 13 -12.62 17.98 14.57
C GLY A 13 -12.76 16.61 15.23
N LYS A 14 -11.75 15.72 15.16
CA LYS A 14 -11.87 14.32 15.62
C LYS A 14 -10.71 13.84 16.51
N VAL A 15 -9.97 14.76 17.11
CA VAL A 15 -8.76 14.47 17.90
C VAL A 15 -9.03 14.45 19.41
N ASN A 16 -10.28 14.25 19.84
CA ASN A 16 -10.61 14.33 21.26
C ASN A 16 -11.14 13.04 21.92
N ASP A 17 -11.19 11.89 21.23
CA ASP A 17 -11.76 10.66 21.83
C ASP A 17 -11.11 9.31 21.46
N THR A 18 -9.88 9.28 20.92
CA THR A 18 -9.17 7.99 20.69
C THR A 18 -7.70 8.12 21.06
N LEU A 19 -7.42 8.25 22.35
CA LEU A 19 -6.06 8.39 22.88
C LEU A 19 -5.37 7.04 23.17
N ASP A 20 -6.10 5.92 23.15
CA ASP A 20 -5.58 4.61 23.59
C ASP A 20 -5.63 3.48 22.53
N GLU A 21 -6.02 3.72 21.27
CA GLU A 21 -6.22 2.63 20.27
C GLU A 21 -5.60 2.91 18.89
N MET A 22 -4.60 3.79 18.80
CA MET A 22 -3.74 3.92 17.61
C MET A 22 -2.28 3.65 18.03
N GLU A 23 -2.00 2.40 18.39
CA GLU A 23 -0.74 1.97 19.02
C GLU A 23 0.50 2.02 18.11
N ASN A 24 0.37 2.13 16.78
CA ASN A 24 1.53 2.07 15.89
C ASN A 24 1.66 3.29 14.95
N PRO A 25 2.65 4.19 15.16
CA PRO A 25 2.89 5.34 14.30
C PRO A 25 3.25 4.97 12.85
N ILE A 26 3.71 3.74 12.61
CA ILE A 26 4.02 3.23 11.27
C ILE A 26 2.74 2.95 10.48
N GLU A 27 1.71 2.43 11.12
CA GLU A 27 0.43 2.13 10.47
C GLU A 27 -0.28 3.41 10.01
N LEU A 28 -0.17 4.49 10.78
CA LEU A 28 -0.66 5.82 10.40
C LEU A 28 0.10 6.37 9.18
N LEU A 29 1.41 6.16 9.09
CA LEU A 29 2.21 6.56 7.92
C LEU A 29 1.84 5.72 6.70
N ASP A 30 1.60 4.42 6.87
CA ASP A 30 1.13 3.53 5.81
C ASP A 30 -0.25 3.95 5.28
N GLN A 31 -1.17 4.30 6.17
CA GLN A 31 -2.49 4.81 5.79
C GLN A 31 -2.35 6.13 5.02
N LYS A 32 -1.51 7.05 5.49
CA LYS A 32 -1.26 8.31 4.80
C LYS A 32 -0.70 8.10 3.39
N VAL A 33 0.23 7.17 3.21
CA VAL A 33 0.78 6.81 1.89
C VAL A 33 -0.34 6.27 0.98
N ARG A 34 -1.18 5.36 1.48
CA ARG A 34 -2.35 4.82 0.74
C ARG A 34 -3.31 5.92 0.31
N ASP A 35 -3.66 6.83 1.22
CA ASP A 35 -4.58 7.94 0.93
C ASP A 35 -4.00 8.87 -0.15
N MET A 36 -2.69 9.17 -0.09
CA MET A 36 -2.02 9.99 -1.10
C MET A 36 -1.98 9.28 -2.47
N GLU A 37 -1.77 7.98 -2.51
CA GLU A 37 -1.80 7.18 -3.74
C GLU A 37 -3.20 7.13 -4.37
N GLU A 38 -4.24 6.99 -3.54
CA GLU A 38 -5.63 7.02 -4.01
C GLU A 38 -5.97 8.41 -4.60
N GLN A 39 -5.54 9.49 -3.92
CA GLN A 39 -5.69 10.85 -4.41
C GLN A 39 -4.93 11.07 -5.72
N LEU A 40 -3.71 10.52 -5.85
CA LEU A 40 -2.95 10.57 -7.10
C LEU A 40 -3.68 9.86 -8.23
N SER A 41 -4.25 8.68 -7.98
CA SER A 41 -5.03 7.94 -8.97
C SER A 41 -6.25 8.75 -9.46
N LYS A 42 -7.02 9.33 -8.53
CA LYS A 42 -8.15 10.22 -8.84
C LYS A 42 -7.70 11.46 -9.61
N ALA A 43 -6.59 12.08 -9.22
CA ALA A 43 -6.03 13.25 -9.89
C ALA A 43 -5.55 12.92 -11.32
N LYS A 44 -4.98 11.73 -11.53
CA LYS A 44 -4.58 11.23 -12.86
C LYS A 44 -5.78 11.03 -13.77
N LEU A 45 -6.85 10.41 -13.28
CA LEU A 45 -8.09 10.22 -14.05
C LEU A 45 -8.71 11.57 -14.47
N ASN A 46 -8.85 12.51 -13.54
CA ASN A 46 -9.38 13.84 -13.83
C ASN A 46 -8.47 14.61 -14.80
N SER A 47 -7.15 14.50 -14.64
CA SER A 47 -6.20 15.15 -15.55
C SER A 47 -6.23 14.52 -16.94
N ALA A 48 -6.41 13.20 -17.05
CA ALA A 48 -6.55 12.51 -18.32
C ALA A 48 -7.75 13.03 -19.12
N GLN A 49 -8.88 13.33 -18.46
CA GLN A 49 -10.04 13.94 -19.12
C GLN A 49 -9.72 15.33 -19.68
N VAL A 50 -9.02 16.17 -18.90
CA VAL A 50 -8.60 17.51 -19.35
C VAL A 50 -7.63 17.42 -20.54
N LEU A 51 -6.66 16.52 -20.46
CA LEU A 51 -5.70 16.23 -21.52
C LEU A 51 -6.41 15.71 -22.78
N GLY A 52 -7.39 14.83 -22.63
CA GLY A 52 -8.25 14.36 -23.71
C GLY A 52 -8.96 15.51 -24.42
N ASN A 53 -9.57 16.43 -23.67
CA ASN A 53 -10.22 17.60 -24.23
C ASN A 53 -9.24 18.50 -25.00
N VAL A 54 -8.01 18.70 -24.50
CA VAL A 54 -6.96 19.43 -25.22
C VAL A 54 -6.62 18.75 -26.55
N HIS A 55 -6.50 17.43 -26.56
CA HIS A 55 -6.27 16.66 -27.79
C HIS A 55 -7.43 16.77 -28.78
N GLU A 56 -8.67 16.76 -28.31
CA GLU A 56 -9.83 16.98 -29.17
C GLU A 56 -9.85 18.38 -29.79
N ILE A 57 -9.55 19.42 -29.01
CA ILE A 57 -9.46 20.80 -29.51
C ILE A 57 -8.37 20.88 -30.57
N LYS A 58 -7.19 20.29 -30.32
CA LYS A 58 -6.11 20.22 -31.30
C LYS A 58 -6.54 19.52 -32.58
N LYS A 59 -7.22 18.37 -32.49
CA LYS A 59 -7.74 17.64 -33.65
C LYS A 59 -8.74 18.49 -34.46
N LYS A 60 -9.63 19.23 -33.78
CA LYS A 60 -10.57 20.16 -34.44
C LYS A 60 -9.82 21.29 -35.15
N MET A 61 -8.78 21.85 -34.51
CA MET A 61 -7.92 22.88 -35.09
C MET A 61 -7.21 22.36 -36.34
N ASP A 62 -6.57 21.20 -36.26
CA ASP A 62 -5.83 20.58 -37.37
C ASP A 62 -6.77 20.30 -38.57
N ASN A 63 -8.01 19.87 -38.31
CA ASN A 63 -9.02 19.69 -39.36
C ASN A 63 -9.45 21.01 -40.01
N ALA A 64 -9.59 22.08 -39.22
CA ALA A 64 -9.92 23.41 -39.73
C ALA A 64 -8.78 23.98 -40.60
N VAL A 65 -7.52 23.77 -40.19
CA VAL A 65 -6.33 24.14 -40.98
C VAL A 65 -6.34 23.41 -42.32
N ARG A 66 -6.53 22.08 -42.32
CA ARG A 66 -6.62 21.29 -43.56
C ARG A 66 -7.75 21.76 -44.47
N SER A 67 -8.89 22.16 -43.89
CA SER A 67 -10.02 22.69 -44.67
C SER A 67 -9.67 24.04 -45.29
N ALA A 68 -8.97 24.91 -44.57
CA ALA A 68 -8.47 26.18 -45.10
C ALA A 68 -7.49 25.97 -46.26
N GLU A 69 -6.57 25.01 -46.15
CA GLU A 69 -5.61 24.63 -47.21
C GLU A 69 -6.31 24.06 -48.46
N ASP A 70 -7.35 23.25 -48.29
CA ASP A 70 -8.17 22.72 -49.38
C ASP A 70 -8.92 23.85 -50.11
N PHE A 71 -9.53 24.78 -49.36
CA PHE A 71 -10.16 25.96 -49.97
C PHE A 71 -9.15 26.89 -50.65
N ASP A 72 -7.94 27.05 -50.09
CA ASP A 72 -6.86 27.82 -50.73
C ASP A 72 -6.47 27.21 -52.10
N SER A 73 -6.36 25.88 -52.15
CA SER A 73 -6.09 25.14 -53.38
C SER A 73 -7.23 25.31 -54.41
N LYS A 74 -8.49 25.29 -53.95
CA LYS A 74 -9.67 25.55 -54.81
C LYS A 74 -9.72 26.98 -55.33
N VAL A 75 -9.32 27.97 -54.52
CA VAL A 75 -9.19 29.37 -54.95
C VAL A 75 -8.16 29.46 -56.08
N LYS A 76 -6.97 28.89 -55.90
CA LYS A 76 -5.91 28.88 -56.91
C LYS A 76 -6.36 28.21 -58.21
N LEU A 77 -7.09 27.10 -58.13
CA LEU A 77 -7.64 26.40 -59.28
C LEU A 77 -8.75 27.20 -60.01
N ALA A 78 -9.63 27.87 -59.27
CA ALA A 78 -10.68 28.69 -59.87
C ALA A 78 -10.07 29.91 -60.58
N MET A 79 -9.07 30.54 -59.98
CA MET A 79 -8.31 31.65 -60.56
C MET A 79 -7.57 31.22 -61.84
N SER A 80 -6.91 30.05 -61.84
CA SER A 80 -6.20 29.56 -63.04
C SER A 80 -7.12 29.25 -64.20
N LYS A 81 -8.40 28.95 -63.93
CA LYS A 81 -9.45 28.76 -64.94
C LYS A 81 -10.23 30.04 -65.29
N GLY A 82 -9.83 31.20 -64.74
CA GLY A 82 -10.49 32.48 -65.00
C GLY A 82 -11.90 32.62 -64.41
N ASN A 83 -12.30 31.74 -63.49
CA ASN A 83 -13.62 31.77 -62.87
C ASN A 83 -13.58 32.53 -61.53
N GLU A 84 -13.67 33.86 -61.63
CA GLU A 84 -13.52 34.77 -60.50
C GLU A 84 -14.65 34.64 -59.45
N ASP A 85 -15.89 34.38 -59.88
CA ASP A 85 -17.03 34.17 -58.97
C ASP A 85 -16.87 32.89 -58.12
N LEU A 86 -16.33 31.82 -58.72
CA LEU A 86 -16.02 30.60 -57.99
C LEU A 86 -14.85 30.81 -57.03
N ALA A 87 -13.82 31.57 -57.44
CA ALA A 87 -12.69 31.92 -56.59
C ALA A 87 -13.13 32.76 -55.37
N LYS A 88 -14.00 33.77 -55.56
CA LYS A 88 -14.55 34.58 -54.46
C LYS A 88 -15.33 33.75 -53.45
N ARG A 89 -16.16 32.81 -53.91
CA ARG A 89 -16.91 31.89 -53.03
C ARG A 89 -16.00 30.96 -52.23
N ALA A 90 -14.99 30.38 -52.88
CA ALA A 90 -14.01 29.53 -52.20
C ALA A 90 -13.16 30.34 -51.20
N LEU A 91 -12.80 31.58 -51.53
CA LEU A 91 -12.06 32.47 -50.66
C LEU A 91 -12.87 32.85 -49.41
N ALA A 92 -14.16 33.13 -49.54
CA ALA A 92 -15.03 33.37 -48.40
C ALA A 92 -15.03 32.18 -47.41
N LYS A 93 -15.11 30.95 -47.94
CA LYS A 93 -15.02 29.73 -47.12
C LYS A 93 -13.67 29.54 -46.46
N LYS A 94 -12.57 29.87 -47.15
CA LYS A 94 -11.24 29.88 -46.56
C LYS A 94 -11.15 30.85 -45.39
N VAL A 95 -11.62 32.10 -45.57
CA VAL A 95 -11.61 33.11 -44.52
C VAL A 95 -12.41 32.67 -43.28
N ASP A 96 -13.55 32.01 -43.48
CA ASP A 96 -14.32 31.43 -42.38
C ASP A 96 -13.52 30.33 -41.64
N CYS A 97 -12.82 29.46 -42.38
CA CYS A 97 -11.96 28.43 -41.78
C CYS A 97 -10.78 29.06 -41.01
N ASP A 98 -10.12 30.09 -41.57
CA ASP A 98 -9.01 30.79 -40.92
C ASP A 98 -9.44 31.47 -39.61
N ARG A 99 -10.66 32.03 -39.57
CA ARG A 99 -11.27 32.55 -38.33
C ARG A 99 -11.47 31.44 -37.30
N GLN A 100 -12.01 30.29 -37.72
CA GLN A 100 -12.18 29.13 -36.83
C GLN A 100 -10.85 28.63 -36.29
N VAL A 101 -9.80 28.54 -37.12
CA VAL A 101 -8.45 28.18 -36.70
C VAL A 101 -7.95 29.13 -35.62
N THR A 102 -8.11 30.45 -35.83
CA THR A 102 -7.67 31.46 -34.86
C THR A 102 -8.36 31.30 -33.51
N THR A 103 -9.68 31.07 -33.50
CA THR A 103 -10.46 30.84 -32.27
C THR A 103 -10.06 29.53 -31.58
N LEU A 104 -9.88 28.45 -32.34
CA LEU A 104 -9.49 27.15 -31.80
C LEU A 104 -8.06 27.18 -31.26
N GLN A 105 -7.15 27.90 -31.91
CA GLN A 105 -5.77 28.07 -31.48
C GLN A 105 -5.68 28.81 -30.15
N ALA A 106 -6.41 29.92 -29.98
CA ALA A 106 -6.49 30.63 -28.70
C ALA A 106 -7.01 29.72 -27.58
N THR A 107 -8.06 28.93 -27.87
CA THR A 107 -8.64 27.98 -26.92
C THR A 107 -7.67 26.84 -26.57
N TYR A 108 -6.94 26.34 -27.57
CA TYR A 108 -5.92 25.30 -27.41
C TYR A 108 -4.77 25.78 -26.52
N GLU A 109 -4.22 26.97 -26.77
CA GLU A 109 -3.13 27.53 -25.96
C GLU A 109 -3.56 27.71 -24.49
N ALA A 110 -4.75 28.27 -24.26
CA ALA A 110 -5.29 28.41 -22.90
C ALA A 110 -5.43 27.05 -22.19
N SER A 111 -5.97 26.05 -22.90
CA SER A 111 -6.19 24.71 -22.35
C SER A 111 -4.87 23.96 -22.13
N LYS A 112 -3.87 24.18 -23.00
CA LYS A 112 -2.54 23.61 -22.90
C LYS A 112 -1.80 24.11 -21.65
N ILE A 113 -1.87 25.41 -21.36
CA ILE A 113 -1.28 25.99 -20.14
C ILE A 113 -1.87 25.31 -18.88
N GLN A 114 -3.20 25.11 -18.86
CA GLN A 114 -3.86 24.42 -17.74
C GLN A 114 -3.41 22.95 -17.65
N ALA A 115 -3.33 22.24 -18.77
CA ALA A 115 -2.88 20.85 -18.81
C ALA A 115 -1.42 20.71 -18.35
N ASP A 116 -0.54 21.63 -18.73
CA ASP A 116 0.86 21.63 -18.31
C ASP A 116 1.00 21.95 -16.81
N SER A 117 0.16 22.82 -16.26
CA SER A 117 0.07 23.03 -14.81
C SER A 117 -0.39 21.76 -14.08
N LEU A 118 -1.41 21.06 -14.58
CA LEU A 118 -1.87 19.79 -14.01
C LEU A 118 -0.76 18.72 -14.03
N LYS A 119 -0.02 18.59 -15.13
CA LYS A 119 1.13 17.67 -15.21
C LYS A 119 2.20 17.97 -14.16
N LYS A 120 2.54 19.26 -13.97
CA LYS A 120 3.51 19.67 -12.94
C LYS A 120 3.01 19.33 -11.53
N ASN A 121 1.74 19.57 -11.25
CA ASN A 121 1.14 19.25 -9.96
C ASN A 121 1.10 17.74 -9.70
N LEU A 122 0.80 16.92 -10.71
CA LEU A 122 0.86 15.46 -10.62
C LEU A 122 2.28 14.97 -10.33
N ALA A 123 3.28 15.49 -11.05
CA ALA A 123 4.68 15.14 -10.81
C ALA A 123 5.14 15.53 -9.39
N ALA A 124 4.71 16.69 -8.89
CA ALA A 124 4.98 17.11 -7.52
C ALA A 124 4.32 16.17 -6.49
N LEU A 125 3.08 15.75 -6.74
CA LEU A 125 2.38 14.81 -5.87
C LEU A 125 3.07 13.43 -5.85
N GLU A 126 3.52 12.94 -7.00
CA GLU A 126 4.31 11.70 -7.10
C GLU A 126 5.64 11.79 -6.33
N ALA A 127 6.33 12.92 -6.42
CA ALA A 127 7.56 13.16 -5.66
C ALA A 127 7.31 13.17 -4.15
N GLU A 128 6.25 13.84 -3.69
CA GLU A 128 5.87 13.87 -2.27
C GLU A 128 5.43 12.50 -1.75
N ILE A 129 4.72 11.70 -2.55
CA ILE A 129 4.40 10.30 -2.20
C ILE A 129 5.69 9.49 -2.02
N THR A 130 6.63 9.61 -2.95
CA THR A 130 7.91 8.91 -2.88
C THR A 130 8.70 9.32 -1.64
N LYS A 131 8.76 10.61 -1.33
CA LYS A 131 9.40 11.13 -0.12
C LYS A 131 8.72 10.60 1.15
N THR A 132 7.39 10.55 1.16
CA THR A 132 6.62 10.04 2.31
C THR A 132 6.85 8.53 2.50
N ARG A 133 6.92 7.75 1.43
CA ARG A 133 7.28 6.32 1.46
C ARG A 133 8.67 6.10 2.05
N ASN A 134 9.67 6.85 1.57
CA ASN A 134 11.04 6.77 2.10
C ASN A 134 11.09 7.13 3.60
N TYR A 135 10.38 8.19 4.00
CA TYR A 135 10.28 8.56 5.40
C TYR A 135 9.60 7.48 6.25
N ARG A 136 8.54 6.84 5.73
CA ARG A 136 7.87 5.71 6.38
C ARG A 136 8.83 4.53 6.55
N ASP A 137 9.62 4.18 5.53
CA ASP A 137 10.59 3.09 5.60
C ASP A 137 11.70 3.38 6.63
N GLU A 138 12.21 4.61 6.65
CA GLU A 138 13.19 5.07 7.65
C GLU A 138 12.61 5.05 9.07
N ALA A 139 11.38 5.55 9.24
CA ALA A 139 10.67 5.56 10.51
C ALA A 139 10.42 4.13 11.01
N ALA A 140 10.03 3.20 10.12
CA ALA A 140 9.81 1.79 10.47
C ALA A 140 11.09 1.10 10.96
N ALA A 141 12.22 1.34 10.28
CA ALA A 141 13.52 0.80 10.69
C ALA A 141 13.95 1.35 12.07
N ARG A 142 13.77 2.66 12.30
CA ARG A 142 14.05 3.30 13.59
C ARG A 142 13.13 2.79 14.70
N TYR A 143 11.84 2.65 14.40
CA TYR A 143 10.86 2.13 15.34
C TYR A 143 11.20 0.69 15.75
N SER A 144 11.54 -0.18 14.79
CA SER A 144 11.99 -1.55 15.07
C SER A 144 13.27 -1.59 15.91
N THR A 145 14.22 -0.69 15.65
CA THR A 145 15.46 -0.59 16.43
C THR A 145 15.19 -0.09 17.86
N ALA A 146 14.30 0.87 18.01
CA ALA A 146 13.88 1.42 19.30
C ALA A 146 13.12 0.38 20.13
N GLU A 147 12.19 -0.36 19.53
CA GLU A 147 11.48 -1.47 20.17
C GLU A 147 12.44 -2.59 20.58
N ALA A 148 13.38 -2.99 19.70
CA ALA A 148 14.41 -3.97 20.06
C ALA A 148 15.30 -3.48 21.22
N SER A 149 15.70 -2.20 21.20
CA SER A 149 16.50 -1.60 22.26
C SER A 149 15.73 -1.51 23.58
N LYS A 150 14.43 -1.16 23.53
CA LYS A 150 13.52 -1.17 24.67
C LYS A 150 13.39 -2.58 25.24
N GLN A 151 13.16 -3.59 24.40
CA GLN A 151 13.07 -4.98 24.83
C GLN A 151 14.37 -5.48 25.46
N VAL A 152 15.53 -5.17 24.87
CA VAL A 152 16.84 -5.48 25.46
C VAL A 152 17.04 -4.76 26.79
N ASN A 153 16.70 -3.47 26.87
CA ASN A 153 16.79 -2.69 28.11
C ASN A 153 15.81 -3.18 29.18
N GLU A 154 14.61 -3.62 28.82
CA GLU A 154 13.65 -4.25 29.74
C GLU A 154 14.17 -5.60 30.22
N ILE A 155 14.77 -6.41 29.35
CA ILE A 155 15.45 -7.66 29.74
C ILE A 155 16.62 -7.34 30.67
N LEU A 156 17.47 -6.38 30.33
CA LEU A 156 18.62 -5.97 31.14
C LEU A 156 18.19 -5.34 32.47
N ALA A 157 17.13 -4.54 32.50
CA ALA A 157 16.57 -3.97 33.72
C ALA A 157 15.93 -5.07 34.58
N ASN A 158 15.23 -6.03 33.98
CA ASN A 158 14.72 -7.23 34.65
C ASN A 158 15.84 -8.17 35.13
N VAL A 159 17.01 -8.14 34.49
CA VAL A 159 18.21 -8.89 34.89
C VAL A 159 19.00 -8.13 35.97
N GLN A 160 19.12 -6.80 35.89
CA GLN A 160 19.78 -5.95 36.87
C GLN A 160 18.98 -5.80 38.16
N THR A 161 17.64 -5.74 38.09
CA THR A 161 16.77 -5.89 39.27
C THR A 161 16.81 -7.31 39.86
N LYS A 162 17.45 -8.27 39.19
CA LYS A 162 17.67 -9.65 39.65
C LYS A 162 19.14 -9.94 40.02
N THR A 163 19.84 -8.97 40.59
CA THR A 163 21.09 -9.18 41.34
C THR A 163 21.00 -8.31 42.60
N ASN A 164 20.61 -8.74 43.81
CA ASN A 164 20.69 -10.00 44.52
C ASN A 164 19.29 -10.37 45.04
N THR A 165 18.75 -11.55 44.78
CA THR A 165 19.14 -12.76 45.49
C THR A 165 18.77 -13.90 44.53
N ILE A 166 19.74 -14.69 44.11
CA ILE A 166 19.43 -16.06 43.71
C ILE A 166 18.82 -16.67 44.98
N GLN A 167 17.48 -16.68 45.07
CA GLN A 167 16.79 -17.51 46.05
C GLN A 167 17.07 -18.94 45.61
N ILE A 168 18.22 -19.46 46.07
CA ILE A 168 18.51 -20.88 46.06
C ILE A 168 17.29 -21.60 46.62
N ASP A 169 16.59 -21.04 47.62
CA ASP A 169 15.28 -21.46 48.14
C ASP A 169 14.16 -21.65 47.10
N ASN A 170 14.12 -20.94 45.97
CA ASN A 170 13.06 -21.12 44.96
C ASN A 170 13.42 -22.20 43.94
N ILE A 171 14.71 -22.37 43.66
CA ILE A 171 15.21 -23.46 42.84
C ILE A 171 15.19 -24.76 43.66
N GLU A 172 15.63 -24.71 44.91
CA GLU A 172 15.57 -25.78 45.90
C GLU A 172 14.14 -26.14 46.25
N ARG A 173 13.20 -25.18 46.45
CA ARG A 173 11.76 -25.53 46.55
C ARG A 173 11.17 -26.12 45.27
N LYS A 174 11.64 -25.73 44.08
CA LYS A 174 11.20 -26.35 42.81
C LYS A 174 11.79 -27.75 42.62
N ILE A 175 13.03 -27.96 43.03
CA ILE A 175 13.72 -29.26 43.02
C ILE A 175 13.06 -30.17 44.07
N GLN A 176 12.91 -29.72 45.32
CA GLN A 176 12.24 -30.44 46.40
C GLN A 176 10.77 -30.73 46.09
N ARG A 177 10.03 -29.82 45.41
CA ARG A 177 8.69 -30.13 44.88
C ARG A 177 8.73 -31.19 43.80
N LYS A 178 9.71 -31.15 42.88
CA LYS A 178 9.84 -32.19 41.84
C LYS A 178 10.29 -33.53 42.42
N GLU A 179 11.17 -33.54 43.42
CA GLU A 179 11.61 -34.74 44.15
C GLU A 179 10.48 -35.33 44.98
N SER A 180 9.70 -34.50 45.69
CA SER A 180 8.51 -34.94 46.44
C SER A 180 7.41 -35.45 45.52
N LEU A 181 7.25 -34.87 44.33
CA LEU A 181 6.29 -35.32 43.32
C LEU A 181 6.78 -36.63 42.65
N ALA A 182 8.09 -36.79 42.46
CA ALA A 182 8.68 -38.05 41.98
C ALA A 182 8.62 -39.18 43.01
N GLN A 183 8.87 -38.88 44.30
CA GLN A 183 8.68 -39.83 45.41
C GLN A 183 7.21 -40.17 45.60
N GLY A 184 6.31 -39.18 45.60
CA GLY A 184 4.86 -39.39 45.66
C GLY A 184 4.32 -40.19 44.48
N LEU A 185 4.82 -39.96 43.25
CA LEU A 185 4.49 -40.80 42.08
C LEU A 185 5.08 -42.21 42.19
N SER A 186 6.22 -42.40 42.84
CA SER A 186 6.80 -43.73 43.08
C SER A 186 6.05 -44.49 44.19
N GLU A 187 5.48 -43.80 45.18
CA GLU A 187 4.59 -44.36 46.19
C GLU A 187 3.19 -44.64 45.62
N LEU A 188 2.66 -43.77 44.76
CA LEU A 188 1.43 -44.01 43.98
C LEU A 188 1.59 -45.10 42.91
N ARG A 189 2.82 -45.44 42.48
CA ARG A 189 3.06 -46.61 41.62
C ARG A 189 3.02 -47.94 42.39
N ASN A 190 3.01 -47.88 43.73
CA ASN A 190 2.92 -49.04 44.61
C ASN A 190 1.58 -49.14 45.35
N VAL A 191 0.61 -48.25 45.06
CA VAL A 191 -0.74 -48.32 45.60
C VAL A 191 -1.71 -48.15 44.42
N ASP A 192 -2.47 -49.21 44.17
CA ASP A 192 -3.52 -49.37 43.15
C ASP A 192 -3.08 -49.76 41.74
N THR A 193 -2.93 -51.08 41.54
CA THR A 193 -3.77 -51.79 40.56
C THR A 193 -4.10 -53.21 41.04
N PHE A 194 -5.25 -53.27 41.71
CA PHE A 194 -6.12 -54.43 41.95
C PHE A 194 -6.55 -55.18 40.65
N ASP A 195 -6.03 -54.77 39.48
CA ASP A 195 -6.27 -55.35 38.16
C ASP A 195 -5.18 -56.35 37.71
N SER A 196 -4.08 -56.49 38.46
CA SER A 196 -2.99 -57.44 38.14
C SER A 196 -3.24 -58.89 38.62
N GLU A 197 -4.31 -59.14 39.39
CA GLU A 197 -4.72 -60.49 39.80
C GLU A 197 -5.58 -61.23 38.77
N PHE A 198 -6.02 -60.57 37.68
CA PHE A 198 -6.87 -61.18 36.65
C PHE A 198 -6.12 -61.64 35.40
N GLU A 199 -4.91 -61.15 35.13
CA GLU A 199 -4.05 -61.62 34.03
C GLU A 199 -3.32 -62.94 34.35
N ALA A 200 -3.42 -63.44 35.58
CA ALA A 200 -2.89 -64.74 35.98
C ALA A 200 -3.78 -65.94 35.58
N LEU A 201 -4.86 -65.73 34.81
CA LEU A 201 -5.87 -66.76 34.53
C LEU A 201 -6.17 -67.05 33.06
N ASP A 202 -5.48 -66.48 32.07
CA ASP A 202 -5.73 -66.90 30.68
C ASP A 202 -4.50 -66.90 29.76
N THR A 203 -4.32 -68.04 29.10
CA THR A 203 -3.43 -68.36 27.97
C THR A 203 -1.98 -68.79 28.26
N VAL A 204 -1.88 -70.11 28.39
CA VAL A 204 -0.71 -70.97 28.27
C VAL A 204 -0.20 -71.07 26.82
N ASP A 205 1.13 -71.14 26.70
CA ASP A 205 2.02 -71.70 25.66
C ASP A 205 1.82 -71.44 24.16
N LEU A 206 2.95 -71.16 23.49
CA LEU A 206 3.40 -71.84 22.24
C LEU A 206 4.77 -71.35 21.75
N ASP A 207 5.29 -70.22 22.23
CA ASP A 207 6.57 -69.66 21.75
C ASP A 207 7.82 -70.14 22.53
N LEU A 208 7.66 -70.64 23.76
CA LEU A 208 8.78 -71.11 24.61
C LEU A 208 9.23 -72.56 24.29
N GLU A 209 8.47 -73.32 23.51
CA GLU A 209 8.90 -74.65 23.01
C GLU A 209 9.76 -74.56 21.73
N LEU A 210 9.75 -73.43 21.02
CA LEU A 210 10.43 -73.28 19.72
C LEU A 210 11.90 -72.85 19.80
N GLU A 211 12.36 -72.27 20.90
CA GLU A 211 13.79 -71.91 21.07
C GLU A 211 14.70 -73.10 21.41
N LYS A 212 14.14 -74.26 21.77
CA LYS A 212 14.92 -75.51 21.93
C LYS A 212 15.50 -76.05 20.62
N TYR A 213 15.16 -75.47 19.47
CA TYR A 213 15.58 -75.96 18.14
C TYR A 213 16.55 -75.04 17.38
N ARG A 214 17.03 -73.90 17.94
CA ARG A 214 17.82 -72.92 17.15
C ARG A 214 19.29 -72.68 17.51
N ASN A 215 19.87 -73.43 18.44
CA ASN A 215 21.34 -73.49 18.59
C ASN A 215 21.74 -74.89 19.08
N SER A 216 21.92 -75.80 18.12
CA SER A 216 22.76 -76.99 18.26
C SER A 216 23.92 -76.89 17.28
#